data_AF-A0A3N1UCC9-F1
#
_entry.id   AF-A0A3N1UCC9-F1
#
_cell.length_a   1.000
_cell.length_b   1.000
_cell.length_c   1.000
_cell.angle_alpha   90.00
_cell.angle_beta   90.00
_cell.angle_gamma   90.00
#
_symmetry.space_group_name_H-M   'P 1'
#
loop_
_entity.id
_entity.type
_entity.pdbx_description
1 polymer ?
#
loop_
_entity_poly.entity_id
_entity_poly.type
_entity_poly.pdbx_seq_one_letter_code
_entity_poly.pdbx_strand_id
1 'polypeptide(L)'
;MHVYPQPQQQPQQPRRSRKKVWIGSTVAVALLAGAGAGLVYWTTDWFDGNGESVSYAKPSAGADQGQGQGQDNGKGAGTGGGKQSAAPSADPDVSLPAGPFTEFKQTVKLDDGTRISKAKVKGAKSGFEGSVWVWTPKEYDRPEYAKSAFPVMIALPGGNGNADNYWATMPQLGLQKAVAEGAAAGKSLPFILVMPLLNPDAKYYYDGSDIPGQAKMGTWIGEDVPELARANFRTYKSREGWAFMGNSSGAFVGLKQLLQKPDRFRAVIANGGEIVPDSPLWKGHQAEMDANNPEKIAPKLIADKGPEVDVLFQYGTKEGGRDRMEKFQQQFGKGPIKVTIHEIQGGDHNGWDYVRGMKDGQLEQLSKLMKGPKPQ
;
A
#
# COMPACT_ATOMS: atom_id res chain seq x y z
N MET A 1 -72.55 16.60 52.44
CA MET A 1 -71.28 17.27 52.76
C MET A 1 -70.26 16.20 53.08
N HIS A 2 -69.23 16.03 52.26
CA HIS A 2 -68.16 15.04 52.45
C HIS A 2 -66.83 15.77 52.46
N VAL A 3 -66.01 15.46 53.45
CA VAL A 3 -64.66 15.98 53.66
C VAL A 3 -63.72 15.26 52.70
N TYR A 4 -62.94 16.00 51.91
CA TYR A 4 -61.79 15.49 51.15
C TYR A 4 -60.48 15.94 51.84
N PRO A 5 -59.45 15.06 51.97
CA PRO A 5 -58.15 15.42 52.52
C PRO A 5 -57.31 16.26 51.55
N GLN A 6 -56.45 17.13 52.09
CA GLN A 6 -55.49 17.93 51.33
C GLN A 6 -54.30 17.09 50.81
N PRO A 7 -53.79 17.38 49.59
CA PRO A 7 -52.55 16.78 49.09
C PRO A 7 -51.28 17.51 49.61
N GLN A 8 -50.26 16.70 49.90
CA GLN A 8 -48.92 17.09 50.36
C GLN A 8 -48.14 17.88 49.29
N GLN A 9 -47.38 18.89 49.74
CA GLN A 9 -46.47 19.70 48.92
C GLN A 9 -45.25 18.88 48.45
N GLN A 10 -44.97 18.87 47.15
CA GLN A 10 -43.69 18.40 46.58
C GLN A 10 -42.63 19.51 46.63
N PRO A 11 -41.34 19.20 46.86
CA PRO A 11 -40.27 20.20 46.86
C PRO A 11 -39.97 20.70 45.45
N GLN A 12 -39.83 22.03 45.30
CA GLN A 12 -39.42 22.71 44.07
C GLN A 12 -37.99 22.32 43.68
N GLN A 13 -37.80 21.86 42.44
CA GLN A 13 -36.48 21.69 41.83
C GLN A 13 -35.87 23.07 41.45
N PRO A 14 -34.58 23.32 41.72
CA PRO A 14 -33.96 24.59 41.36
C PRO A 14 -33.70 24.70 39.85
N ARG A 15 -34.18 25.81 39.26
CA ARG A 15 -33.91 26.27 37.88
C ARG A 15 -32.39 26.42 37.68
N ARG A 16 -31.80 25.63 36.78
CA ARG A 16 -30.43 25.85 36.27
C ARG A 16 -30.43 26.75 35.04
N SER A 17 -29.69 27.85 35.11
CA SER A 17 -29.45 28.78 34.01
C SER A 17 -28.63 28.12 32.89
N ARG A 18 -29.00 28.35 31.63
CA ARG A 18 -28.21 27.97 30.44
C ARG A 18 -26.86 28.70 30.44
N LYS A 19 -25.77 27.98 30.67
CA LYS A 19 -24.42 28.36 30.21
C LYS A 19 -24.04 27.43 29.05
N LYS A 20 -23.78 28.01 27.88
CA LYS A 20 -23.20 27.30 26.74
C LYS A 20 -21.77 26.93 27.11
N VAL A 21 -21.47 25.64 27.21
CA VAL A 21 -20.10 25.13 27.34
C VAL A 21 -19.69 24.61 25.96
N TRP A 22 -18.72 25.29 25.36
CA TRP A 22 -17.93 24.75 24.25
C TRP A 22 -16.98 23.72 24.82
N ILE A 23 -17.13 22.45 24.45
CA ILE A 23 -16.11 21.42 24.69
C ILE A 23 -15.22 21.43 23.45
N GLY A 24 -14.13 22.19 23.51
CA GLY A 24 -13.01 22.05 22.58
C GLY A 24 -12.22 20.81 22.98
N SER A 25 -12.09 19.85 22.07
CA SER A 25 -11.17 18.72 22.23
C SER A 25 -9.74 19.20 22.00
N THR A 26 -8.98 19.35 23.09
CA THR A 26 -7.54 19.61 23.08
C THR A 26 -6.82 18.32 22.68
N VAL A 27 -6.28 18.26 21.47
CA VAL A 27 -5.23 17.29 21.11
C VAL A 27 -3.90 17.92 21.53
N ALA A 28 -3.22 17.28 22.47
CA ALA A 28 -1.90 17.72 22.94
C ALA A 28 -0.87 17.53 21.83
N VAL A 29 -0.37 18.65 21.29
CA VAL A 29 0.84 18.71 20.45
C VAL A 29 2.01 18.96 21.39
N ALA A 30 2.93 18.01 21.51
CA ALA A 30 4.22 18.24 22.13
C ALA A 30 5.20 18.71 21.03
N LEU A 31 5.37 20.03 20.91
CA LEU A 31 6.48 20.66 20.19
C LEU A 31 7.59 21.00 21.21
N LEU A 32 8.78 20.45 21.00
CA LEU A 32 10.01 21.03 21.53
C LEU A 32 10.89 21.42 20.34
N ALA A 33 10.89 22.71 20.04
CA ALA A 33 11.89 23.36 19.20
C ALA A 33 13.01 23.88 20.10
N GLY A 34 14.25 23.50 19.82
CA GLY A 34 15.46 24.07 20.39
C GLY A 34 16.42 24.45 19.26
N ALA A 35 16.56 25.75 19.04
CA ALA A 35 17.32 26.46 18.01
C ALA A 35 18.64 25.81 17.54
N GLY A 36 18.71 25.55 16.23
CA GLY A 36 19.91 25.17 15.46
C GLY A 36 19.58 24.94 13.97
N ALA A 37 18.61 25.69 13.43
CA ALA A 37 17.77 25.28 12.29
C ALA A 37 18.26 25.73 10.89
N GLY A 38 19.57 25.84 10.66
CA GLY A 38 20.09 26.41 9.40
C GLY A 38 20.88 25.48 8.48
N LEU A 39 21.50 24.42 9.00
CA LEU A 39 22.50 23.65 8.22
C LEU A 39 22.48 22.12 8.43
N VAL A 40 21.48 21.58 9.13
CA VAL A 40 21.40 20.14 9.45
C VAL A 40 20.02 19.58 9.08
N TYR A 41 19.65 19.68 7.79
CA TYR A 41 18.43 19.06 7.27
C TYR A 41 18.69 18.05 6.14
N TRP A 42 19.91 17.49 6.09
CA TRP A 42 20.32 16.46 5.13
C TRP A 42 20.83 15.16 5.79
N THR A 43 20.81 15.05 7.12
CA THR A 43 21.43 13.92 7.86
C THR A 43 20.45 13.01 8.61
N THR A 44 19.15 13.11 8.37
CA THR A 44 18.14 12.27 9.07
C THR A 44 17.41 11.31 8.14
N ASP A 45 18.11 10.68 7.20
CA ASP A 45 17.66 9.34 6.80
C ASP A 45 18.13 8.38 7.89
N TRP A 46 17.22 8.02 8.80
CA TRP A 46 17.49 7.04 9.85
C TRP A 46 17.60 5.66 9.19
N PHE A 47 18.82 5.11 9.12
CA PHE A 47 19.10 3.79 8.57
C PHE A 47 19.66 2.89 9.66
N ASP A 48 18.92 1.88 10.09
CA ASP A 48 19.51 0.72 10.80
C ASP A 48 20.17 -0.26 9.80
N GLY A 49 20.08 0.03 8.49
CA GLY A 49 20.77 -0.64 7.40
C GLY A 49 22.17 -0.07 7.14
N ASN A 50 22.93 -0.72 6.27
CA ASN A 50 24.29 -0.34 5.91
C ASN A 50 24.37 0.69 4.77
N GLY A 51 23.24 1.16 4.23
CA GLY A 51 23.18 2.11 3.12
C GLY A 51 23.72 1.59 1.79
N GLU A 52 24.06 0.29 1.70
CA GLU A 52 24.60 -0.30 0.48
C GLU A 52 23.56 -0.32 -0.65
N SER A 53 24.06 -0.24 -1.88
CA SER A 53 23.22 -0.37 -3.07
C SER A 53 22.67 -1.80 -3.18
N VAL A 54 21.35 -1.89 -3.36
CA VAL A 54 20.62 -3.14 -3.52
C VAL A 54 20.09 -3.22 -4.94
N SER A 55 20.44 -4.30 -5.64
CA SER A 55 19.77 -4.70 -6.87
C SER A 55 18.90 -5.93 -6.65
N TYR A 56 17.69 -5.88 -7.21
CA TYR A 56 16.75 -7.01 -7.25
C TYR A 56 16.70 -7.69 -8.61
N ALA A 57 17.42 -7.12 -9.59
CA ALA A 57 17.70 -7.71 -10.88
C ALA A 57 18.96 -8.58 -10.77
N LYS A 58 18.82 -9.76 -10.17
CA LYS A 58 19.88 -10.78 -10.24
C LYS A 58 19.69 -11.59 -11.52
N PRO A 59 20.69 -11.71 -12.39
CA PRO A 59 20.73 -12.77 -13.38
C PRO A 59 20.63 -14.11 -12.64
N SER A 60 19.87 -15.06 -13.19
CA SER A 60 19.85 -16.43 -12.69
C SER A 60 21.28 -16.97 -12.69
N ALA A 61 21.91 -17.08 -11.53
CA ALA A 61 23.18 -17.77 -11.39
C ALA A 61 22.88 -19.27 -11.51
N GLY A 62 23.01 -19.79 -12.73
CA GLY A 62 22.87 -21.21 -13.04
C GLY A 62 24.17 -21.73 -13.64
N ALA A 63 24.81 -22.63 -12.90
CA ALA A 63 25.81 -23.61 -13.33
C ALA A 63 27.14 -23.09 -13.90
N ASP A 64 28.14 -22.92 -13.03
CA ASP A 64 29.47 -23.51 -13.29
C ASP A 64 30.26 -23.70 -11.97
N GLN A 65 30.29 -24.93 -11.47
CA GLN A 65 31.37 -25.41 -10.60
C GLN A 65 32.03 -26.60 -11.33
N GLY A 66 32.63 -26.33 -12.48
CA GLY A 66 33.70 -27.13 -13.04
C GLY A 66 35.04 -26.50 -12.68
N GLN A 67 35.69 -26.97 -11.61
CA GLN A 67 37.09 -26.64 -11.32
C GLN A 67 37.97 -27.15 -12.48
N GLY A 68 38.57 -26.22 -13.22
CA GLY A 68 39.65 -26.47 -14.16
C GLY A 68 40.68 -25.36 -14.05
N GLN A 69 41.83 -25.68 -13.46
CA GLN A 69 43.01 -24.82 -13.41
C GLN A 69 43.47 -24.42 -14.82
N GLY A 70 43.76 -23.14 -15.03
CA GLY A 70 44.39 -22.65 -16.27
C GLY A 70 44.85 -21.20 -16.12
N GLN A 71 46.15 -20.99 -16.25
CA GLN A 71 46.93 -19.78 -15.99
C GLN A 71 46.52 -18.52 -16.79
N ASP A 72 46.76 -17.38 -16.13
CA ASP A 72 46.91 -16.04 -16.69
C ASP A 72 47.82 -15.98 -17.93
N ASN A 73 47.36 -15.29 -18.97
CA ASN A 73 48.05 -14.16 -19.61
C ASN A 73 47.33 -13.74 -20.90
N GLY A 74 46.98 -12.45 -21.03
CA GLY A 74 46.69 -11.88 -22.36
C GLY A 74 45.81 -10.65 -22.38
N LYS A 75 46.43 -9.48 -22.58
CA LYS A 75 45.79 -8.20 -22.94
C LYS A 75 44.89 -8.35 -24.18
N GLY A 76 43.69 -7.77 -24.13
CA GLY A 76 42.84 -7.57 -25.30
C GLY A 76 41.68 -6.63 -25.00
N ALA A 77 41.71 -5.44 -25.62
CA ALA A 77 40.58 -4.52 -25.65
C ALA A 77 39.43 -5.12 -26.46
N GLY A 78 38.20 -5.03 -25.95
CA GLY A 78 37.01 -5.51 -26.65
C GLY A 78 35.74 -5.03 -25.98
N THR A 79 35.09 -4.04 -26.60
CA THR A 79 33.72 -3.60 -26.34
C THR A 79 32.74 -4.76 -26.54
N GLY A 80 31.91 -5.06 -25.53
CA GLY A 80 30.88 -6.08 -25.65
C GLY A 80 29.78 -5.91 -24.59
N GLY A 81 28.74 -5.14 -24.91
CA GLY A 81 27.50 -5.12 -24.14
C GLY A 81 26.77 -6.45 -24.30
N GLY A 82 26.97 -7.36 -23.34
CA GLY A 82 26.27 -8.63 -23.28
C GLY A 82 24.89 -8.47 -22.63
N LYS A 83 23.84 -8.35 -23.43
CA LYS A 83 22.47 -8.74 -23.01
C LYS A 83 22.47 -10.26 -22.81
N GLN A 84 22.74 -10.74 -21.60
CA GLN A 84 22.42 -12.12 -21.22
C GLN A 84 20.96 -12.18 -20.79
N SER A 85 20.10 -12.56 -21.73
CA SER A 85 18.72 -12.95 -21.44
C SER A 85 18.73 -14.24 -20.64
N ALA A 86 18.18 -14.23 -19.42
CA ALA A 86 17.88 -15.47 -18.72
C ALA A 86 16.94 -16.32 -19.58
N ALA A 87 17.14 -17.64 -19.59
CA ALA A 87 16.27 -18.57 -20.30
C ALA A 87 14.80 -18.33 -19.91
N PRO A 88 13.85 -18.30 -20.87
CA PRO A 88 12.46 -17.95 -20.60
C PRO A 88 11.86 -18.91 -19.57
N SER A 89 11.12 -18.35 -18.60
CA SER A 89 10.27 -19.14 -17.72
C SER A 89 9.27 -19.95 -18.57
N ALA A 90 8.95 -21.16 -18.13
CA ALA A 90 7.86 -21.94 -18.74
C ALA A 90 6.48 -21.27 -18.58
N ASP A 91 6.34 -20.30 -17.67
CA ASP A 91 5.13 -19.52 -17.50
C ASP A 91 5.22 -18.21 -18.34
N PRO A 92 4.41 -18.06 -19.41
CA PRO A 92 4.51 -16.93 -20.35
C PRO A 92 4.18 -15.57 -19.70
N ASP A 93 3.55 -15.60 -18.53
CA ASP A 93 3.16 -14.43 -17.75
C ASP A 93 4.29 -13.91 -16.85
N VAL A 94 5.41 -14.63 -16.74
CA VAL A 94 6.58 -14.13 -16.00
C VAL A 94 7.21 -12.97 -16.77
N SER A 95 7.37 -11.84 -16.08
CA SER A 95 8.17 -10.70 -16.51
C SER A 95 9.45 -10.67 -15.70
N LEU A 96 10.58 -10.69 -16.39
CA LEU A 96 11.89 -10.48 -15.75
C LEU A 96 12.21 -8.98 -15.71
N PRO A 97 13.02 -8.52 -14.73
CA PRO A 97 13.52 -7.16 -14.69
C PRO A 97 14.22 -6.80 -16.01
N ALA A 98 13.76 -5.74 -16.66
CA ALA A 98 14.29 -5.29 -17.96
C ALA A 98 14.87 -3.86 -17.91
N GLY A 99 14.78 -3.20 -16.76
CA GLY A 99 15.13 -1.80 -16.59
C GLY A 99 14.09 -0.81 -17.13
N PRO A 100 14.33 0.51 -17.00
CA PRO A 100 15.52 1.12 -16.41
C PRO A 100 15.70 0.70 -14.94
N PHE A 101 16.94 0.35 -14.57
CA PHE A 101 17.23 -0.09 -13.20
C PHE A 101 17.33 1.10 -12.26
N THR A 102 16.74 0.94 -11.08
CA THR A 102 16.74 1.90 -9.99
C THR A 102 17.75 1.47 -8.95
N GLU A 103 18.60 2.39 -8.53
CA GLU A 103 19.51 2.16 -7.42
C GLU A 103 18.74 2.30 -6.10
N PHE A 104 18.41 1.17 -5.48
CA PHE A 104 17.85 1.16 -4.13
C PHE A 104 18.97 1.17 -3.10
N LYS A 105 18.76 1.85 -1.98
CA LYS A 105 19.67 1.86 -0.82
C LYS A 105 19.05 1.07 0.31
N GLN A 106 19.80 0.15 0.91
CA GLN A 106 19.32 -0.61 2.06
C GLN A 106 19.10 0.33 3.25
N THR A 107 17.86 0.37 3.74
CA THR A 107 17.48 1.22 4.88
C THR A 107 17.42 0.45 6.19
N VAL A 108 17.00 -0.81 6.16
CA VAL A 108 16.90 -1.68 7.32
C VAL A 108 17.30 -3.09 6.92
N LYS A 109 18.16 -3.74 7.72
CA LYS A 109 18.37 -5.19 7.67
C LYS A 109 17.54 -5.82 8.78
N LEU A 110 16.69 -6.79 8.43
CA LEU A 110 15.84 -7.47 9.39
C LEU A 110 16.55 -8.71 9.94
N ASP A 111 16.19 -9.13 11.16
CA ASP A 111 16.79 -10.28 11.85
C ASP A 111 16.71 -11.58 11.05
N ASP A 112 15.70 -11.66 10.19
CA ASP A 112 15.41 -12.81 9.37
C ASP A 112 16.28 -12.88 8.09
N GLY A 113 17.16 -11.89 7.88
CA GLY A 113 18.07 -11.76 6.75
C GLY A 113 17.50 -11.01 5.55
N THR A 114 16.20 -10.67 5.56
CA THR A 114 15.60 -9.80 4.54
C THR A 114 15.94 -8.33 4.79
N ARG A 115 15.60 -7.47 3.83
CA ARG A 115 15.98 -6.07 3.84
C ARG A 115 14.88 -5.19 3.29
N ILE A 116 14.77 -3.99 3.85
CA ILE A 116 13.96 -2.90 3.33
C ILE A 116 14.91 -1.95 2.62
N SER A 117 14.55 -1.52 1.42
CA SER A 117 15.35 -0.59 0.63
C SER A 117 14.52 0.59 0.15
N LYS A 118 15.15 1.76 -0.06
CA LYS A 118 14.53 3.02 -0.49
C LYS A 118 15.21 3.53 -1.76
N ALA A 119 14.44 4.16 -2.64
CA ALA A 119 14.97 4.94 -3.75
C ALA A 119 14.15 6.21 -3.95
N LYS A 120 14.79 7.28 -4.42
CA LYS A 120 14.09 8.46 -4.95
C LYS A 120 13.84 8.23 -6.44
N VAL A 121 12.58 8.30 -6.86
CA VAL A 121 12.17 7.93 -8.22
C VAL A 121 11.41 9.07 -8.85
N LYS A 122 11.81 9.44 -10.07
CA LYS A 122 11.07 10.37 -10.91
C LYS A 122 10.13 9.60 -11.83
N GLY A 123 8.83 9.78 -11.65
CA GLY A 123 7.79 9.20 -12.48
C GLY A 123 7.84 9.74 -13.90
N ALA A 124 7.99 8.84 -14.87
CA ALA A 124 8.10 9.22 -16.28
C ALA A 124 6.78 9.82 -16.81
N LYS A 125 5.63 9.35 -16.29
CA LYS A 125 4.30 9.79 -16.73
C LYS A 125 3.73 10.90 -15.86
N SER A 126 3.85 10.79 -14.54
CA SER A 126 3.36 11.83 -13.62
C SER A 126 4.24 13.07 -13.62
N GLY A 127 5.54 12.92 -13.91
CA GLY A 127 6.54 13.96 -13.70
C GLY A 127 6.87 14.22 -12.23
N PHE A 128 6.20 13.53 -11.30
CA PHE A 128 6.42 13.64 -9.86
C PHE A 128 7.69 12.91 -9.44
N GLU A 129 8.40 13.44 -8.46
CA GLU A 129 9.56 12.78 -7.86
C GLU A 129 9.28 12.48 -6.40
N GLY A 130 9.32 11.19 -6.04
CA GLY A 130 8.96 10.71 -4.71
C GLY A 130 9.83 9.54 -4.25
N SER A 131 9.89 9.33 -2.94
CA SER A 131 10.53 8.15 -2.39
C SER A 131 9.64 6.91 -2.53
N VAL A 132 10.26 5.78 -2.82
CA VAL A 132 9.61 4.46 -2.85
C VAL A 132 10.45 3.50 -2.02
N TRP A 133 9.79 2.79 -1.12
CA TRP A 133 10.41 1.71 -0.35
C TRP A 133 9.92 0.37 -0.84
N VAL A 134 10.79 -0.62 -0.72
CA VAL A 134 10.56 -1.98 -1.21
C VAL A 134 11.05 -3.00 -0.21
N TRP A 135 10.33 -4.11 -0.12
CA TRP A 135 10.76 -5.31 0.59
C TRP A 135 10.42 -6.53 -0.26
N THR A 136 11.35 -7.49 -0.30
CA THR A 136 11.14 -8.78 -0.98
C THR A 136 11.15 -9.90 0.05
N PRO A 137 10.28 -10.91 -0.12
CA PRO A 137 10.23 -12.08 0.75
C PRO A 137 11.46 -12.96 0.54
N LYS A 138 11.79 -13.82 1.51
CA LYS A 138 12.98 -14.69 1.42
C LYS A 138 12.97 -15.59 0.19
N GLU A 139 11.78 -16.05 -0.19
CA GLU A 139 11.51 -16.86 -1.37
C GLU A 139 12.07 -16.19 -2.64
N TYR A 140 12.11 -14.85 -2.70
CA TYR A 140 12.66 -14.13 -3.84
C TYR A 140 14.13 -14.50 -4.08
N ASP A 141 14.94 -14.66 -3.05
CA ASP A 141 16.37 -14.96 -3.22
C ASP A 141 16.67 -16.48 -3.31
N ARG A 142 15.65 -17.36 -3.26
CA ARG A 142 15.87 -18.82 -3.31
C ARG A 142 16.06 -19.35 -4.74
N PRO A 143 17.00 -20.29 -4.98
CA PRO A 143 17.30 -20.81 -6.32
C PRO A 143 16.10 -21.46 -7.03
N GLU A 144 15.25 -22.18 -6.30
CA GLU A 144 14.07 -22.84 -6.87
C GLU A 144 13.04 -21.84 -7.43
N TYR A 145 13.09 -20.57 -7.02
CA TYR A 145 12.24 -19.52 -7.58
C TYR A 145 12.99 -18.61 -8.55
N ALA A 146 14.22 -18.96 -8.98
CA ALA A 146 15.08 -18.13 -9.84
C ALA A 146 14.37 -17.68 -11.14
N LYS A 147 13.51 -18.52 -11.69
CA LYS A 147 12.77 -18.29 -12.94
C LYS A 147 11.30 -17.91 -12.73
N SER A 148 10.90 -17.57 -11.51
CA SER A 148 9.51 -17.26 -11.18
C SER A 148 9.28 -15.77 -10.92
N ALA A 149 8.07 -15.36 -11.26
CA ALA A 149 7.53 -14.06 -10.87
C ALA A 149 6.90 -14.15 -9.48
N PHE A 150 6.87 -13.01 -8.81
CA PHE A 150 6.22 -12.83 -7.52
C PHE A 150 5.05 -11.84 -7.67
N PRO A 151 3.95 -12.05 -6.93
CA PRO A 151 2.90 -11.06 -6.88
C PRO A 151 3.38 -9.80 -6.15
N VAL A 152 2.85 -8.65 -6.55
CA VAL A 152 3.17 -7.34 -5.99
C VAL A 152 1.96 -6.82 -5.22
N MET A 153 2.21 -6.41 -3.98
CA MET A 153 1.27 -5.64 -3.18
C MET A 153 1.80 -4.23 -3.02
N ILE A 154 1.09 -3.27 -3.61
CA ILE A 154 1.37 -1.84 -3.42
C ILE A 154 0.69 -1.41 -2.12
N ALA A 155 1.50 -1.18 -1.08
CA ALA A 155 1.07 -0.80 0.26
C ALA A 155 0.98 0.73 0.37
N LEU A 156 -0.22 1.25 0.59
CA LEU A 156 -0.54 2.67 0.59
C LEU A 156 -0.82 3.19 2.00
N PRO A 157 -0.08 4.21 2.47
CA PRO A 157 -0.27 4.71 3.83
C PRO A 157 -1.58 5.44 4.05
N GLY A 158 -1.93 5.64 5.32
CA GLY A 158 -3.03 6.51 5.73
C GLY A 158 -2.54 7.90 6.09
N GLY A 159 -3.48 8.81 6.38
CA GLY A 159 -3.16 10.20 6.68
C GLY A 159 -2.49 10.91 5.49
N ASN A 160 -1.73 11.98 5.78
CA ASN A 160 -1.11 12.77 4.72
C ASN A 160 -0.02 12.00 3.97
N GLY A 161 0.46 10.84 4.45
CA GLY A 161 1.30 9.91 3.68
C GLY A 161 2.54 10.52 2.99
N ASN A 162 3.05 11.64 3.52
CA ASN A 162 4.15 12.44 2.97
C ASN A 162 5.40 12.45 3.88
N ALA A 163 5.25 12.25 5.19
CA ALA A 163 6.38 11.99 6.07
C ALA A 163 6.73 10.50 6.00
N ASP A 164 8.02 10.13 6.10
CA ASP A 164 8.56 8.80 5.84
C ASP A 164 7.64 7.64 6.25
N ASN A 165 7.58 6.61 5.40
CA ASN A 165 6.56 5.57 5.46
C ASN A 165 6.57 4.75 6.78
N TYR A 166 5.58 3.87 7.00
CA TYR A 166 5.51 3.10 8.25
C TYR A 166 6.71 2.18 8.49
N TRP A 167 7.48 1.77 7.49
CA TRP A 167 8.72 1.03 7.74
C TRP A 167 9.83 1.92 8.32
N ALA A 168 9.86 3.19 7.94
CA ALA A 168 10.82 4.17 8.45
C ALA A 168 10.34 4.81 9.77
N THR A 169 9.03 4.98 9.96
CA THR A 169 8.47 5.69 11.13
C THR A 169 7.83 4.79 12.17
N MET A 170 7.48 3.55 11.82
CA MET A 170 6.85 2.55 12.70
C MET A 170 7.32 1.11 12.36
N PRO A 171 8.64 0.81 12.34
CA PRO A 171 9.17 -0.47 11.86
C PRO A 171 8.55 -1.69 12.54
N GLN A 172 8.11 -1.53 13.78
CA GLN A 172 7.45 -2.53 14.60
C GLN A 172 6.04 -2.93 14.11
N LEU A 173 5.38 -2.15 13.24
CA LEU A 173 4.02 -2.39 12.72
C LEU A 173 3.90 -3.76 12.02
N GLY A 174 4.98 -4.23 11.39
CA GLY A 174 5.16 -5.66 11.08
C GLY A 174 4.39 -6.20 9.88
N LEU A 175 4.03 -5.38 8.88
CA LEU A 175 3.40 -5.85 7.64
C LEU A 175 4.25 -6.91 6.92
N GLN A 176 5.53 -6.61 6.68
CA GLN A 176 6.48 -7.51 6.04
C GLN A 176 6.65 -8.80 6.84
N LYS A 177 6.61 -8.70 8.18
CA LYS A 177 6.65 -9.85 9.08
C LYS A 177 5.37 -10.70 8.95
N ALA A 178 4.21 -10.07 8.87
CA ALA A 178 2.94 -10.77 8.64
C ALA A 178 2.92 -11.53 7.31
N VAL A 179 3.42 -10.91 6.24
CA VAL A 179 3.56 -11.57 4.93
C VAL A 179 4.57 -12.71 5.00
N ALA A 180 5.73 -12.53 5.61
CA ALA A 180 6.75 -13.57 5.75
C ALA A 180 6.28 -14.77 6.59
N GLU A 181 5.67 -14.52 7.76
CA GLU A 181 5.09 -15.56 8.61
C GLU A 181 3.92 -16.27 7.91
N GLY A 182 3.06 -15.51 7.22
CA GLY A 182 1.97 -16.05 6.43
C GLY A 182 2.46 -16.93 5.28
N ALA A 183 3.50 -16.52 4.57
CA ALA A 183 4.11 -17.30 3.49
C ALA A 183 4.72 -18.61 4.01
N ALA A 184 5.46 -18.55 5.11
CA ALA A 184 6.00 -19.74 5.77
C ALA A 184 4.90 -20.72 6.24
N ALA A 185 3.74 -20.19 6.63
CA ALA A 185 2.59 -20.98 7.06
C ALA A 185 1.63 -21.40 5.93
N GLY A 186 1.90 -21.02 4.67
CA GLY A 186 1.00 -21.27 3.53
C GLY A 186 -0.31 -20.46 3.57
N LYS A 187 -0.39 -19.43 4.42
CA LYS A 187 -1.53 -18.52 4.58
C LYS A 187 -1.35 -17.19 3.87
N SER A 188 -0.22 -16.98 3.20
CA SER A 188 0.02 -15.82 2.35
C SER A 188 0.88 -16.23 1.15
N LEU A 189 0.68 -15.61 0.00
CA LEU A 189 1.70 -15.62 -1.05
C LEU A 189 2.90 -14.77 -0.59
N PRO A 190 4.12 -15.11 -1.03
CA PRO A 190 5.29 -14.28 -0.77
C PRO A 190 5.21 -13.02 -1.66
N PHE A 191 4.57 -11.96 -1.18
CA PHE A 191 4.44 -10.72 -1.94
C PHE A 191 5.73 -9.90 -1.96
N ILE A 192 6.07 -9.33 -3.12
CA ILE A 192 6.90 -8.11 -3.16
C ILE A 192 6.04 -6.97 -2.63
N LEU A 193 6.54 -6.27 -1.61
CA LEU A 193 5.87 -5.13 -1.03
C LEU A 193 6.49 -3.85 -1.58
N VAL A 194 5.68 -2.99 -2.19
CA VAL A 194 6.10 -1.70 -2.75
C VAL A 194 5.31 -0.59 -2.08
N MET A 195 6.00 0.40 -1.53
CA MET A 195 5.41 1.42 -0.70
C MET A 195 5.85 2.81 -1.17
N PRO A 196 5.08 3.47 -2.02
CA PRO A 196 5.39 4.83 -2.48
C PRO A 196 4.93 5.89 -1.48
N LEU A 197 5.43 7.12 -1.63
CA LEU A 197 4.74 8.28 -1.08
C LEU A 197 3.32 8.39 -1.64
N LEU A 198 2.37 8.71 -0.77
CA LEU A 198 0.95 8.86 -1.14
C LEU A 198 0.63 10.26 -1.63
N ASN A 199 1.20 11.28 -0.99
CA ASN A 199 0.99 12.69 -1.30
C ASN A 199 2.34 13.41 -1.45
N PRO A 200 2.39 14.49 -2.24
CA PRO A 200 3.61 15.27 -2.49
C PRO A 200 4.00 16.19 -1.32
N ASP A 201 3.07 16.46 -0.41
CA ASP A 201 3.27 17.34 0.74
C ASP A 201 2.45 16.90 1.95
N ALA A 202 2.76 17.47 3.11
CA ALA A 202 2.10 17.15 4.39
C ALA A 202 0.93 18.09 4.68
N LYS A 203 0.51 18.92 3.72
CA LYS A 203 -0.53 19.94 3.90
C LYS A 203 -1.89 19.44 3.45
N TYR A 204 -1.95 18.74 2.31
CA TYR A 204 -3.21 18.29 1.72
C TYR A 204 -3.19 16.80 1.37
N TYR A 205 -4.38 16.19 1.42
CA TYR A 205 -4.66 14.95 0.70
C TYR A 205 -4.85 15.27 -0.77
N TYR A 206 -4.31 14.45 -1.65
CA TYR A 206 -4.47 14.56 -3.10
C TYR A 206 -5.39 13.47 -3.65
N ASP A 207 -6.00 12.66 -2.77
CA ASP A 207 -6.90 11.57 -3.13
C ASP A 207 -6.29 10.57 -4.11
N GLY A 208 -4.96 10.51 -4.14
CA GLY A 208 -4.19 9.77 -5.14
C GLY A 208 -4.68 10.09 -6.56
N SER A 209 -4.99 11.35 -6.86
CA SER A 209 -5.64 11.82 -8.09
C SER A 209 -4.78 12.81 -8.86
N ASP A 210 -5.07 12.95 -10.14
CA ASP A 210 -4.50 14.01 -10.98
C ASP A 210 -5.43 15.24 -10.94
N ILE A 211 -5.49 15.88 -9.76
CA ILE A 211 -6.31 17.07 -9.55
C ILE A 211 -5.75 18.21 -10.44
N PRO A 212 -6.59 18.95 -11.20
CA PRO A 212 -6.09 20.01 -12.07
C PRO A 212 -5.24 21.04 -11.32
N GLY A 213 -4.09 21.38 -11.88
CA GLY A 213 -3.13 22.32 -11.29
C GLY A 213 -2.26 21.75 -10.15
N GLN A 214 -2.40 20.46 -9.83
CA GLN A 214 -1.68 19.78 -8.75
C GLN A 214 -0.73 18.69 -9.28
N ALA A 215 0.09 18.12 -8.39
CA ALA A 215 0.92 16.96 -8.71
C ALA A 215 0.02 15.77 -9.14
N LYS A 216 0.47 15.02 -10.15
CA LYS A 216 -0.27 13.90 -10.76
C LYS A 216 -0.15 12.61 -9.92
N MET A 217 -0.79 12.61 -8.76
CA MET A 217 -0.68 11.50 -7.81
C MET A 217 -1.43 10.24 -8.26
N GLY A 218 -2.46 10.38 -9.10
CA GLY A 218 -3.16 9.24 -9.69
C GLY A 218 -2.33 8.51 -10.72
N THR A 219 -1.62 9.26 -11.56
CA THR A 219 -0.65 8.71 -12.50
C THR A 219 0.57 8.11 -11.78
N TRP A 220 1.07 8.77 -10.73
CA TRP A 220 2.19 8.26 -9.93
C TRP A 220 1.89 6.87 -9.36
N ILE A 221 0.76 6.74 -8.64
CA ILE A 221 0.41 5.50 -7.93
C ILE A 221 -0.09 4.42 -8.89
N GLY A 222 -0.92 4.79 -9.87
CA GLY A 222 -1.56 3.84 -10.77
C GLY A 222 -0.72 3.44 -11.98
N GLU A 223 0.40 4.14 -12.25
CA GLU A 223 1.25 3.88 -13.41
C GLU A 223 2.74 3.85 -13.09
N ASP A 224 3.32 4.95 -12.60
CA ASP A 224 4.79 5.02 -12.45
C ASP A 224 5.32 4.01 -11.41
N VAL A 225 4.62 3.82 -10.30
CA VAL A 225 5.01 2.84 -9.26
C VAL A 225 4.90 1.38 -9.76
N PRO A 226 3.81 0.95 -10.42
CA PRO A 226 3.75 -0.36 -11.07
C PRO A 226 4.83 -0.59 -12.15
N GLU A 227 5.18 0.44 -12.93
CA GLU A 227 6.24 0.36 -13.94
C GLU A 227 7.63 0.27 -13.31
N LEU A 228 7.89 1.03 -12.25
CA LEU A 228 9.11 0.90 -11.44
C LEU A 228 9.27 -0.55 -10.95
N ALA A 229 8.19 -1.15 -10.44
CA ALA A 229 8.23 -2.52 -9.95
C ALA A 229 8.49 -3.54 -11.08
N ARG A 230 7.85 -3.39 -12.26
CA ARG A 230 8.10 -4.23 -13.43
C ARG A 230 9.55 -4.13 -13.94
N ALA A 231 10.11 -2.92 -13.92
CA ALA A 231 11.47 -2.67 -14.39
C ALA A 231 12.53 -3.34 -13.51
N ASN A 232 12.27 -3.47 -12.21
CA ASN A 232 13.28 -3.82 -11.20
C ASN A 232 13.11 -5.20 -10.54
N PHE A 233 11.92 -5.82 -10.63
CA PHE A 233 11.62 -7.09 -9.98
C PHE A 233 11.06 -8.13 -10.96
N ARG A 234 11.14 -9.41 -10.57
CA ARG A 234 10.44 -10.50 -11.27
C ARG A 234 8.98 -10.48 -10.88
N THR A 235 8.12 -10.00 -11.77
CA THR A 235 6.68 -9.80 -11.51
C THR A 235 5.84 -10.50 -12.58
N TYR A 236 4.54 -10.64 -12.34
CA TYR A 236 3.61 -11.08 -13.39
C TYR A 236 3.30 -9.95 -14.36
N LYS A 237 3.08 -10.27 -15.64
CA LYS A 237 2.59 -9.33 -16.65
C LYS A 237 1.11 -9.04 -16.43
N SER A 238 0.34 -10.10 -16.16
CA SER A 238 -1.10 -10.05 -15.93
C SER A 238 -1.45 -9.40 -14.60
N ARG A 239 -2.65 -8.81 -14.55
CA ARG A 239 -3.26 -8.24 -13.34
C ARG A 239 -3.37 -9.20 -12.16
N GLU A 240 -3.39 -10.51 -12.41
CA GLU A 240 -3.52 -11.56 -11.39
C GLU A 240 -2.34 -11.58 -10.40
N GLY A 241 -1.24 -10.89 -10.72
CA GLY A 241 -0.12 -10.66 -9.82
C GLY A 241 -0.05 -9.27 -9.18
N TRP A 242 -1.09 -8.43 -9.29
CA TRP A 242 -1.06 -7.05 -8.80
C TRP A 242 -2.24 -6.71 -7.91
N ALA A 243 -1.96 -6.27 -6.69
CA ALA A 243 -2.97 -5.81 -5.75
C ALA A 243 -2.51 -4.58 -4.97
N PHE A 244 -3.47 -3.88 -4.38
CA PHE A 244 -3.23 -2.84 -3.39
C PHE A 244 -3.51 -3.36 -1.98
N MET A 245 -2.84 -2.77 -1.01
CA MET A 245 -3.31 -2.74 0.38
C MET A 245 -3.25 -1.28 0.82
N GLY A 246 -4.31 -0.76 1.42
CA GLY A 246 -4.37 0.63 1.82
C GLY A 246 -4.94 0.82 3.21
N ASN A 247 -4.39 1.78 3.95
CA ASN A 247 -4.90 2.23 5.25
C ASN A 247 -5.57 3.59 5.10
N SER A 248 -6.76 3.78 5.63
CA SER A 248 -7.46 5.06 5.66
C SER A 248 -7.52 5.75 4.27
N SER A 249 -6.93 6.95 4.12
CA SER A 249 -6.76 7.62 2.81
C SER A 249 -6.14 6.72 1.73
N GLY A 250 -5.19 5.85 2.09
CA GLY A 250 -4.62 4.85 1.19
C GLY A 250 -5.61 3.75 0.79
N ALA A 251 -6.58 3.40 1.65
CA ALA A 251 -7.65 2.46 1.33
C ALA A 251 -8.55 3.03 0.22
N PHE A 252 -8.92 4.30 0.33
CA PHE A 252 -9.63 5.03 -0.72
C PHE A 252 -8.83 5.03 -2.04
N VAL A 253 -7.54 5.39 -1.99
CA VAL A 253 -6.71 5.43 -3.21
C VAL A 253 -6.58 4.06 -3.86
N GLY A 254 -6.34 3.01 -3.08
CA GLY A 254 -6.25 1.65 -3.58
C GLY A 254 -7.55 1.17 -4.22
N LEU A 255 -8.70 1.40 -3.55
CA LEU A 255 -10.02 1.08 -4.08
C LEU A 255 -10.29 1.82 -5.38
N LYS A 256 -10.02 3.12 -5.42
CA LYS A 256 -10.20 3.93 -6.62
C LYS A 256 -9.34 3.43 -7.78
N GLN A 257 -8.06 3.16 -7.55
CA GLN A 257 -7.14 2.67 -8.58
C GLN A 257 -7.57 1.31 -9.12
N LEU A 258 -8.04 0.40 -8.25
CA LEU A 258 -8.60 -0.89 -8.67
C LEU A 258 -9.81 -0.71 -9.60
N LEU A 259 -10.73 0.19 -9.26
CA LEU A 259 -11.94 0.42 -10.05
C LEU A 259 -11.68 1.20 -11.35
N GLN A 260 -10.71 2.11 -11.37
CA GLN A 260 -10.32 2.86 -12.57
C GLN A 260 -9.48 2.03 -13.55
N LYS A 261 -8.68 1.09 -13.03
CA LYS A 261 -7.72 0.29 -13.80
C LYS A 261 -7.93 -1.21 -13.52
N PRO A 262 -9.15 -1.75 -13.72
CA PRO A 262 -9.49 -3.14 -13.41
C PRO A 262 -8.72 -4.11 -14.31
N ASP A 263 -8.20 -3.67 -15.45
CA ASP A 263 -7.32 -4.42 -16.36
C ASP A 263 -5.89 -4.60 -15.83
N ARG A 264 -5.49 -3.81 -14.82
CA ARG A 264 -4.12 -3.80 -14.26
C ARG A 264 -4.02 -4.38 -12.85
N PHE A 265 -5.10 -4.29 -12.07
CA PHE A 265 -5.11 -4.72 -10.68
C PHE A 265 -6.23 -5.72 -10.42
N ARG A 266 -5.92 -6.78 -9.66
CA ARG A 266 -6.84 -7.87 -9.34
C ARG A 266 -7.71 -7.58 -8.13
N ALA A 267 -7.11 -7.00 -7.09
CA ALA A 267 -7.73 -6.88 -5.79
C ALA A 267 -7.17 -5.72 -4.96
N VAL A 268 -7.89 -5.36 -3.90
CA VAL A 268 -7.44 -4.43 -2.86
C VAL A 268 -7.81 -4.97 -1.48
N ILE A 269 -6.89 -4.86 -0.51
CA ILE A 269 -7.23 -4.87 0.92
C ILE A 269 -7.42 -3.42 1.36
N ALA A 270 -8.65 -3.03 1.73
CA ALA A 270 -9.02 -1.66 2.05
C ALA A 270 -9.37 -1.53 3.55
N ASN A 271 -8.43 -0.99 4.33
CA ASN A 271 -8.52 -0.90 5.79
C ASN A 271 -9.13 0.44 6.24
N GLY A 272 -10.23 0.42 7.00
CA GLY A 272 -10.96 1.62 7.45
C GLY A 272 -12.05 2.11 6.48
N GLY A 273 -12.02 1.61 5.24
CA GLY A 273 -13.17 1.63 4.33
C GLY A 273 -13.55 3.00 3.77
N GLU A 274 -12.62 3.93 3.56
CA GLU A 274 -12.86 5.18 2.85
C GLU A 274 -13.20 4.93 1.38
N ILE A 275 -14.33 5.46 0.92
CA ILE A 275 -14.89 5.17 -0.42
C ILE A 275 -15.28 6.41 -1.22
N VAL A 276 -15.04 7.63 -0.71
CA VAL A 276 -15.36 8.89 -1.40
C VAL A 276 -14.18 9.86 -1.31
N PRO A 277 -13.97 10.70 -2.35
CA PRO A 277 -12.95 11.74 -2.31
C PRO A 277 -13.34 12.82 -1.31
N ASP A 278 -12.36 13.34 -0.57
CA ASP A 278 -12.56 14.37 0.45
C ASP A 278 -11.50 15.48 0.45
N SER A 279 -10.58 15.47 -0.53
CA SER A 279 -9.57 16.52 -0.64
C SER A 279 -10.20 17.92 -0.82
N PRO A 280 -9.75 18.94 -0.07
CA PRO A 280 -10.19 20.31 -0.30
C PRO A 280 -9.70 20.87 -1.66
N LEU A 281 -8.74 20.21 -2.31
CA LEU A 281 -8.21 20.60 -3.61
C LEU A 281 -9.20 20.37 -4.75
N TRP A 282 -10.28 19.63 -4.52
CA TRP A 282 -11.36 19.45 -5.49
C TRP A 282 -12.24 20.69 -5.69
N LYS A 283 -12.07 21.74 -4.89
CA LYS A 283 -12.87 22.96 -5.02
C LYS A 283 -12.73 23.55 -6.44
N GLY A 284 -13.81 23.52 -7.21
CA GLY A 284 -13.84 23.97 -8.60
C GLY A 284 -13.63 22.87 -9.65
N HIS A 285 -13.46 21.61 -9.23
CA HIS A 285 -13.12 20.45 -10.07
C HIS A 285 -14.10 19.28 -9.84
N GLN A 286 -15.40 19.56 -9.80
CA GLN A 286 -16.43 18.56 -9.46
C GLN A 286 -16.49 17.40 -10.45
N ALA A 287 -16.35 17.68 -11.75
CA ALA A 287 -16.40 16.64 -12.78
C ALA A 287 -15.22 15.67 -12.66
N GLU A 288 -14.03 16.19 -12.39
CA GLU A 288 -12.83 15.40 -12.14
C GLU A 288 -12.92 14.63 -10.82
N MET A 289 -13.49 15.23 -9.77
CA MET A 289 -13.75 14.55 -8.50
C MET A 289 -14.72 13.37 -8.69
N ASP A 290 -15.81 13.55 -9.44
CA ASP A 290 -16.77 12.49 -9.74
C ASP A 290 -16.14 11.36 -10.58
N ALA A 291 -15.20 11.68 -11.47
CA ALA A 291 -14.42 10.69 -12.21
C ALA A 291 -13.44 9.90 -11.31
N ASN A 292 -13.16 10.40 -10.10
CA ASN A 292 -12.31 9.79 -9.09
C ASN A 292 -13.10 9.21 -7.90
N ASN A 293 -14.44 9.22 -7.95
CA ASN A 293 -15.27 8.71 -6.87
C ASN A 293 -15.66 7.22 -7.10
N PRO A 294 -15.23 6.28 -6.23
CA PRO A 294 -15.62 4.86 -6.31
C PRO A 294 -17.13 4.62 -6.47
N GLU A 295 -18.00 5.39 -5.79
CA GLU A 295 -19.46 5.25 -5.92
C GLU A 295 -19.99 5.67 -7.31
N LYS A 296 -19.20 6.44 -8.07
CA LYS A 296 -19.51 6.85 -9.45
C LYS A 296 -18.82 5.96 -10.49
N ILE A 297 -17.68 5.36 -10.16
CA ILE A 297 -16.93 4.46 -11.05
C ILE A 297 -17.56 3.06 -11.06
N ALA A 298 -17.92 2.53 -9.88
CA ALA A 298 -18.43 1.17 -9.75
C ALA A 298 -19.67 0.85 -10.62
N PRO A 299 -20.69 1.74 -10.72
CA PRO A 299 -21.82 1.50 -11.64
C PRO A 299 -21.41 1.31 -13.10
N LYS A 300 -20.38 2.05 -13.55
CA LYS A 300 -19.87 1.97 -14.93
C LYS A 300 -19.24 0.60 -15.17
N LEU A 301 -18.35 0.18 -14.27
CA LEU A 301 -17.70 -1.12 -14.33
C LEU A 301 -18.71 -2.28 -14.37
N ILE A 302 -19.80 -2.17 -13.58
CA ILE A 302 -20.89 -3.15 -13.57
C ILE A 302 -21.64 -3.16 -14.90
N ALA A 303 -22.02 -1.97 -15.41
CA ALA A 303 -22.76 -1.84 -16.67
C ALA A 303 -21.95 -2.36 -17.86
N ASP A 304 -20.66 -2.07 -17.88
CA ASP A 304 -19.72 -2.45 -18.94
C ASP A 304 -19.32 -3.93 -18.87
N LYS A 305 -19.71 -4.65 -17.80
CA LYS A 305 -19.27 -6.03 -17.51
C LYS A 305 -17.75 -6.18 -17.60
N GLY A 306 -17.02 -5.22 -17.02
CA GLY A 306 -15.55 -5.22 -17.08
C GLY A 306 -14.91 -6.36 -16.29
N PRO A 307 -13.57 -6.38 -16.18
CA PRO A 307 -12.85 -7.45 -15.49
C PRO A 307 -13.29 -7.60 -14.03
N GLU A 308 -13.34 -8.84 -13.55
CA GLU A 308 -13.67 -9.12 -12.14
C GLU A 308 -12.60 -8.58 -11.21
N VAL A 309 -12.99 -7.81 -10.19
CA VAL A 309 -12.13 -7.24 -9.15
C VAL A 309 -12.62 -7.63 -7.76
N ASP A 310 -11.70 -7.82 -6.82
CA ASP A 310 -12.01 -8.16 -5.43
C ASP A 310 -11.65 -7.01 -4.48
N VAL A 311 -12.65 -6.54 -3.73
CA VAL A 311 -12.51 -5.54 -2.68
C VAL A 311 -12.63 -6.24 -1.34
N LEU A 312 -11.49 -6.39 -0.66
CA LEU A 312 -11.40 -7.00 0.65
C LEU A 312 -11.38 -5.87 1.70
N PHE A 313 -12.55 -5.47 2.18
CA PHE A 313 -12.65 -4.49 3.25
C PHE A 313 -12.34 -5.11 4.60
N GLN A 314 -11.70 -4.34 5.48
CA GLN A 314 -11.65 -4.67 6.90
C GLN A 314 -11.70 -3.42 7.79
N TYR A 315 -12.19 -3.61 9.02
CA TYR A 315 -12.28 -2.56 10.03
C TYR A 315 -12.26 -3.13 11.45
N GLY A 316 -11.81 -2.33 12.41
CA GLY A 316 -11.88 -2.60 13.83
C GLY A 316 -13.28 -2.40 14.41
N THR A 317 -13.76 -3.28 15.29
CA THR A 317 -15.12 -3.10 15.86
C THR A 317 -15.26 -1.93 16.84
N LYS A 318 -14.17 -1.22 17.18
CA LYS A 318 -14.18 0.03 17.95
C LYS A 318 -14.15 1.28 17.08
N GLU A 319 -13.88 1.15 15.78
CA GLU A 319 -13.94 2.27 14.83
C GLU A 319 -15.30 2.37 14.12
N GLY A 320 -15.50 3.46 13.40
CA GLY A 320 -16.64 3.64 12.50
C GLY A 320 -16.42 2.97 11.14
N GLY A 321 -17.24 3.35 10.16
CA GLY A 321 -17.04 2.96 8.76
C GLY A 321 -17.76 1.68 8.32
N ARG A 322 -18.19 0.81 9.24
CA ARG A 322 -19.01 -0.39 8.96
C ARG A 322 -20.12 -0.11 7.95
N ASP A 323 -21.02 0.81 8.30
CA ASP A 323 -22.21 1.14 7.51
C ASP A 323 -21.85 1.56 6.07
N ARG A 324 -20.72 2.25 5.91
CA ARG A 324 -20.22 2.73 4.62
C ARG A 324 -19.74 1.56 3.75
N MET A 325 -18.98 0.62 4.31
CA MET A 325 -18.54 -0.59 3.60
C MET A 325 -19.69 -1.53 3.28
N GLU A 326 -20.61 -1.75 4.24
CA GLU A 326 -21.81 -2.56 4.02
C GLU A 326 -22.70 -1.95 2.93
N LYS A 327 -22.89 -0.63 2.95
CA LYS A 327 -23.60 0.07 1.88
C LYS A 327 -22.92 -0.10 0.52
N PHE A 328 -21.59 0.03 0.45
CA PHE A 328 -20.84 -0.20 -0.79
C PHE A 328 -21.03 -1.63 -1.30
N GLN A 329 -20.91 -2.64 -0.42
CA GLN A 329 -21.16 -4.04 -0.76
C GLN A 329 -22.59 -4.26 -1.27
N GLN A 330 -23.60 -3.73 -0.59
CA GLN A 330 -25.00 -3.88 -0.98
C GLN A 330 -25.30 -3.23 -2.34
N GLN A 331 -24.73 -2.05 -2.61
CA GLN A 331 -25.01 -1.29 -3.83
C GLN A 331 -24.21 -1.78 -5.03
N PHE A 332 -22.93 -2.13 -4.82
CA PHE A 332 -21.95 -2.35 -5.87
C PHE A 332 -21.31 -3.74 -5.86
N GLY A 333 -21.48 -4.55 -4.82
CA GLY A 333 -20.95 -5.93 -4.72
C GLY A 333 -21.70 -6.93 -5.60
N LYS A 334 -21.81 -6.62 -6.91
CA LYS A 334 -22.53 -7.41 -7.91
C LYS A 334 -21.79 -7.38 -9.24
N GLY A 335 -22.08 -8.36 -10.09
CA GLY A 335 -21.40 -8.50 -11.39
C GLY A 335 -19.89 -8.67 -11.19
N PRO A 336 -19.05 -7.82 -11.81
CA PRO A 336 -17.60 -7.95 -11.74
C PRO A 336 -16.98 -7.49 -10.42
N ILE A 337 -17.72 -6.81 -9.53
CA ILE A 337 -17.15 -6.33 -8.26
C ILE A 337 -17.53 -7.32 -7.16
N LYS A 338 -16.54 -8.03 -6.62
CA LYS A 338 -16.68 -8.89 -5.45
C LYS A 338 -16.26 -8.11 -4.21
N VAL A 339 -17.04 -8.19 -3.15
CA VAL A 339 -16.78 -7.45 -1.92
C VAL A 339 -16.89 -8.38 -0.73
N THR A 340 -15.84 -8.45 0.08
CA THR A 340 -15.85 -9.11 1.38
C THR A 340 -15.57 -8.08 2.47
N ILE A 341 -16.17 -8.27 3.65
CA ILE A 341 -15.95 -7.40 4.80
C ILE A 341 -15.47 -8.26 5.96
N HIS A 342 -14.33 -7.91 6.54
CA HIS A 342 -13.75 -8.58 7.69
C HIS A 342 -13.77 -7.68 8.93
N GLU A 343 -14.39 -8.17 10.00
CA GLU A 343 -14.44 -7.48 11.28
C GLU A 343 -13.26 -7.89 12.16
N ILE A 344 -12.43 -6.92 12.53
CA ILE A 344 -11.33 -7.12 13.46
C ILE A 344 -11.88 -6.90 14.87
N GLN A 345 -12.26 -7.99 15.54
CA GLN A 345 -12.86 -7.92 16.86
C GLN A 345 -11.93 -7.21 17.86
N GLY A 346 -12.47 -6.21 18.55
CA GLY A 346 -11.76 -5.38 19.52
C GLY A 346 -10.72 -4.43 18.91
N GLY A 347 -10.60 -4.37 17.59
CA GLY A 347 -9.68 -3.49 16.86
C GLY A 347 -10.18 -2.05 16.77
N ASP A 348 -9.24 -1.13 16.61
CA ASP A 348 -9.42 0.31 16.48
C ASP A 348 -8.85 0.77 15.11
N HIS A 349 -9.00 2.06 14.76
CA HIS A 349 -8.55 2.65 13.50
C HIS A 349 -7.03 2.89 13.52
N ASN A 350 -6.24 1.81 13.46
CA ASN A 350 -4.79 1.89 13.46
C ASN A 350 -4.12 0.74 12.69
N GLY A 351 -2.88 0.96 12.28
CA GLY A 351 -2.13 -0.02 11.48
C GLY A 351 -1.83 -1.34 12.18
N TRP A 352 -1.79 -1.39 13.52
CA TRP A 352 -1.54 -2.61 14.27
C TRP A 352 -2.70 -3.58 14.21
N ASP A 353 -3.91 -3.07 14.44
CA ASP A 353 -5.14 -3.85 14.33
C ASP A 353 -5.38 -4.27 12.88
N TYR A 354 -5.05 -3.42 11.90
CA TYR A 354 -5.10 -3.82 10.49
C TYR A 354 -4.11 -4.92 10.13
N VAL A 355 -2.90 -4.91 10.69
CA VAL A 355 -1.95 -6.03 10.54
C VAL A 355 -2.46 -7.29 11.22
N ARG A 356 -3.15 -7.17 12.37
CA ARG A 356 -3.83 -8.31 13.00
C ARG A 356 -4.89 -8.89 12.06
N GLY A 357 -5.79 -8.08 11.50
CA GLY A 357 -6.80 -8.54 10.53
C GLY A 357 -6.19 -9.19 9.27
N MET A 358 -5.04 -8.67 8.82
CA MET A 358 -4.25 -9.29 7.76
C MET A 358 -3.80 -10.71 8.11
N LYS A 359 -3.29 -10.93 9.33
CA LYS A 359 -2.91 -12.25 9.83
C LYS A 359 -4.11 -13.17 10.08
N ASP A 360 -5.24 -12.60 10.49
CA ASP A 360 -6.46 -13.35 10.85
C ASP A 360 -7.15 -13.97 9.63
N GLY A 361 -6.94 -13.40 8.43
CA GLY A 361 -7.38 -14.06 7.19
C GLY A 361 -7.35 -13.23 5.91
N GLN A 362 -7.19 -11.91 5.97
CA GLN A 362 -7.20 -11.09 4.73
C GLN A 362 -6.02 -11.41 3.80
N LEU A 363 -4.83 -11.69 4.34
CA LEU A 363 -3.70 -12.14 3.52
C LEU A 363 -4.01 -13.46 2.82
N GLU A 364 -4.67 -14.39 3.51
CA GLU A 364 -5.03 -15.69 2.94
C GLU A 364 -6.08 -15.55 1.84
N GLN A 365 -7.10 -14.71 2.07
CA GLN A 365 -8.11 -14.41 1.07
C GLN A 365 -7.50 -13.80 -0.19
N LEU A 366 -6.67 -12.76 -0.03
CA LEU A 366 -5.97 -12.14 -1.16
C LEU A 366 -5.10 -13.16 -1.91
N SER A 367 -4.40 -14.02 -1.16
CA SER A 367 -3.49 -15.02 -1.71
C SER A 367 -4.18 -16.09 -2.54
N LYS A 368 -5.43 -16.44 -2.20
CA LYS A 368 -6.26 -17.37 -2.99
C LYS A 368 -6.72 -16.79 -4.32
N LEU A 369 -6.80 -15.47 -4.43
CA LEU A 369 -7.23 -14.76 -5.64
C LEU A 369 -6.09 -14.52 -6.63
N MET A 370 -4.85 -14.55 -6.16
CA MET A 370 -3.69 -14.07 -6.89
C MET A 370 -2.78 -15.21 -7.36
N LYS A 371 -1.96 -14.90 -8.37
CA LYS A 371 -0.97 -15.83 -8.89
C LYS A 371 0.28 -15.85 -8.00
N GLY A 372 0.65 -17.03 -7.52
CA GLY A 372 1.82 -17.26 -6.67
C GLY A 372 3.03 -17.81 -7.43
N PRO A 373 4.27 -17.56 -6.94
CA PRO A 373 5.48 -18.08 -7.57
C PRO A 373 5.47 -19.61 -7.60
N LYS A 374 6.00 -20.18 -8.68
CA LYS A 374 6.11 -21.64 -8.85
C LYS A 374 7.58 -22.05 -8.68
N PRO A 375 7.92 -23.06 -7.88
CA PRO A 375 9.28 -23.58 -7.90
C PRO A 375 9.56 -24.18 -9.29
N GLN A 376 10.76 -23.97 -9.84
CA GLN A 376 11.19 -24.41 -11.17
C GLN A 376 12.53 -25.13 -11.11
#